data_AF-A0A9X6UC44-F1
#
_entry.id   AF-A0A9X6UC44-F1
#
_cell.length_a   1.000
_cell.length_b   1.000
_cell.length_c   1.000
_cell.angle_alpha   90.00
_cell.angle_beta   90.00
_cell.angle_gamma   90.00
#
_symmetry.space_group_name_H-M   'P 1'
#
loop_
_entity.id
_entity.type
_entity.pdbx_description
1 polymer ?
#
loop_
_entity_poly.entity_id
_entity_poly.type
_entity_poly.pdbx_seq_one_letter_code
_entity_poly.pdbx_strand_id
1 'polypeptide(L)'
;MSKIANLEDKIEKAELKVEKCNGTIERHKKQLEKKIQAVIKAIGIDLTGKSKEEIEVIREPYRTTDDSWTIYEVVSKLDDIKGAKKKLSEAEIVLSNWRTKLDAEINKENFIRDNAPQVIKDFLEEWKRLAFEWHIKRYQDYQDFKKKLKQKVFEAQMECIKTIPVYAEYLDDNGEVQEEYKDEYNLMNIRPRNPMKEYLEERDLDYSGVQARKASYAGTIVMNMDTMRSEPKRIEYLEKTLEHDKQMKMFDLIQRITKAVGEITDASSLKVNQKGNLDGIIIGDKGKAKLETIGAGGWNIVCFHYRTLIKPIKE
;
A
#
# COMPACT_ATOMS: atom_id res chain seq x y z
N MET A 1 -0.78 1.64 -3.40
CA MET A 1 0.49 0.91 -3.57
C MET A 1 0.78 0.81 -5.05
N SER A 2 2.02 1.08 -5.46
CA SER A 2 2.45 0.98 -6.86
C SER A 2 2.45 -0.48 -7.34
N LYS A 3 2.49 -0.69 -8.65
CA LYS A 3 2.58 -2.04 -9.20
C LYS A 3 3.90 -2.72 -8.82
N ILE A 4 5.00 -1.97 -8.83
CA ILE A 4 6.31 -2.39 -8.32
C ILE A 4 6.22 -2.79 -6.85
N ALA A 5 5.67 -1.94 -5.98
CA ALA A 5 5.54 -2.23 -4.55
C ALA A 5 4.69 -3.49 -4.27
N ASN A 6 3.68 -3.76 -5.10
CA ASN A 6 2.90 -5.00 -5.01
C ASN A 6 3.72 -6.24 -5.41
N LEU A 7 4.61 -6.10 -6.40
CA LEU A 7 5.49 -7.18 -6.84
C LEU A 7 6.60 -7.43 -5.80
N GLU A 8 7.13 -6.39 -5.18
CA GLU A 8 8.10 -6.47 -4.07
C GLU A 8 7.50 -7.23 -2.87
N ASP A 9 6.28 -6.89 -2.43
CA ASP A 9 5.57 -7.62 -1.36
C ASP A 9 5.34 -9.10 -1.71
N LYS A 10 5.05 -9.42 -2.98
CA LYS A 10 4.92 -10.82 -3.43
C LYS A 10 6.24 -11.57 -3.41
N ILE A 11 7.34 -10.88 -3.75
CA ILE A 11 8.69 -11.45 -3.67
C ILE A 11 9.06 -11.73 -2.23
N GLU A 12 8.85 -10.78 -1.31
CA GLU A 12 9.12 -10.96 0.12
C GLU A 12 8.39 -12.18 0.68
N LYS A 13 7.09 -12.32 0.37
CA LYS A 13 6.29 -13.49 0.76
C LYS A 13 6.81 -14.80 0.15
N ALA A 14 7.29 -14.77 -1.09
CA ALA A 14 7.85 -15.94 -1.75
C ALA A 14 9.23 -16.32 -1.17
N GLU A 15 10.07 -15.34 -0.82
CA GLU A 15 11.36 -15.56 -0.15
C GLU A 15 11.17 -16.20 1.22
N LEU A 16 10.24 -15.68 2.02
CA LEU A 16 9.85 -16.29 3.30
C LEU A 16 9.36 -17.74 3.13
N LYS A 17 8.68 -18.05 2.01
CA LYS A 17 8.24 -19.42 1.72
C LYS A 17 9.41 -20.33 1.39
N VAL A 18 10.37 -19.87 0.58
CA VAL A 18 11.61 -20.59 0.26
C VAL A 18 12.41 -20.87 1.52
N GLU A 19 12.58 -19.86 2.39
CA GLU A 19 13.27 -20.01 3.68
C GLU A 19 12.60 -21.08 4.56
N LYS A 20 11.27 -21.07 4.67
CA LYS A 20 10.51 -22.10 5.41
C LYS A 20 10.71 -23.50 4.83
N CYS A 21 10.75 -23.64 3.51
CA CYS A 21 11.05 -24.91 2.85
C CYS A 21 12.46 -25.40 3.20
N ASN A 22 13.47 -24.51 3.13
CA ASN A 22 14.84 -24.81 3.52
C ASN A 22 14.94 -25.25 4.98
N GLY A 23 14.31 -24.51 5.91
CA GLY A 23 14.28 -24.88 7.33
C GLY A 23 13.61 -26.24 7.58
N THR A 24 12.63 -26.63 6.77
CA THR A 24 11.99 -27.95 6.83
C THR A 24 12.94 -29.06 6.40
N ILE A 25 13.68 -28.86 5.30
CA ILE A 25 14.70 -29.80 4.83
C ILE A 25 15.78 -30.01 5.88
N GLU A 26 16.30 -28.93 6.47
CA GLU A 26 17.33 -29.02 7.52
C GLU A 26 16.82 -29.75 8.77
N ARG A 27 15.55 -29.55 9.15
CA ARG A 27 14.92 -30.33 10.22
C ARG A 27 14.87 -31.82 9.89
N HIS A 28 14.47 -32.18 8.67
CA HIS A 28 14.41 -33.58 8.26
C HIS A 28 15.80 -34.22 8.17
N LYS A 29 16.83 -33.50 7.72
CA LYS A 29 18.23 -33.98 7.76
C LYS A 29 18.69 -34.30 9.18
N LYS A 30 18.46 -33.39 10.14
CA LYS A 30 18.78 -33.63 11.56
C LYS A 30 18.01 -34.83 12.14
N GLN A 31 16.76 -35.02 11.72
CA GLN A 31 15.98 -36.19 12.14
C GLN A 31 16.51 -37.48 11.50
N LEU A 32 16.90 -37.44 10.22
CA LEU A 32 17.52 -38.56 9.51
C LEU A 32 18.78 -39.02 10.23
N GLU A 33 19.68 -38.10 10.60
CA GLU A 33 20.88 -38.42 11.38
C GLU A 33 20.53 -39.17 12.69
N LYS A 34 19.54 -38.68 13.44
CA LYS A 34 19.08 -39.36 14.66
C LYS A 34 18.53 -40.76 14.40
N LYS A 35 17.80 -40.95 13.30
CA LYS A 35 17.28 -42.27 12.91
C LYS A 35 18.40 -43.22 12.50
N ILE A 36 19.42 -42.75 11.78
CA ILE A 36 20.62 -43.53 11.45
C ILE A 36 21.35 -43.96 12.73
N GLN A 37 21.54 -43.05 13.69
CA GLN A 37 22.17 -43.38 14.98
C GLN A 37 21.36 -44.41 15.78
N ALA A 38 20.02 -44.39 15.69
CA ALA A 38 19.18 -45.40 16.32
C ALA A 38 19.39 -46.80 15.69
N VAL A 39 19.53 -46.89 14.37
CA VAL A 39 19.86 -48.15 13.67
C VAL A 39 21.23 -48.68 14.10
N ILE A 40 22.26 -47.81 14.16
CA ILE A 40 23.59 -48.19 14.63
C ILE A 40 23.53 -48.76 16.05
N LYS A 41 22.75 -48.13 16.94
CA LYS A 41 22.61 -48.60 18.33
C LYS A 41 21.84 -49.93 18.44
N ALA A 42 20.84 -50.16 17.60
CA ALA A 42 20.00 -51.34 17.66
C ALA A 42 20.71 -52.58 17.09
N ILE A 43 21.33 -52.44 15.92
CA ILE A 43 21.84 -53.58 15.13
C ILE A 43 23.28 -53.40 14.60
N GLY A 44 23.96 -52.30 14.94
CA GLY A 44 25.37 -52.07 14.58
C GLY A 44 25.62 -51.68 13.12
N ILE A 45 24.56 -51.42 12.33
CA ILE A 45 24.67 -51.08 10.91
C ILE A 45 24.64 -49.56 10.71
N ASP A 46 25.61 -49.02 9.97
CA ASP A 46 25.62 -47.64 9.54
C ASP A 46 24.97 -47.48 8.14
N LEU A 47 23.93 -46.65 8.08
CA LEU A 47 23.18 -46.34 6.87
C LEU A 47 23.52 -44.96 6.28
N THR A 48 24.54 -44.29 6.81
CA THR A 48 24.97 -42.97 6.35
C THR A 48 25.28 -42.97 4.85
N GLY A 49 24.68 -42.03 4.11
CA GLY A 49 24.90 -41.85 2.68
C GLY A 49 24.26 -42.90 1.77
N LYS A 50 23.60 -43.92 2.32
CA LYS A 50 22.93 -44.96 1.51
C LYS A 50 21.65 -44.44 0.88
N SER A 51 21.41 -44.86 -0.35
CA SER A 51 20.15 -44.67 -1.07
C SER A 51 19.03 -45.50 -0.46
N LYS A 52 17.79 -45.14 -0.81
CA LYS A 52 16.60 -45.88 -0.37
C LYS A 52 16.66 -47.34 -0.81
N GLU A 53 17.08 -47.57 -2.05
CA GLU A 53 17.18 -48.90 -2.66
C GLU A 53 18.20 -49.78 -1.93
N GLU A 54 19.36 -49.22 -1.58
CA GLU A 54 20.38 -49.92 -0.78
C GLU A 54 19.89 -50.25 0.64
N ILE A 55 19.15 -49.33 1.26
CA ILE A 55 18.60 -49.55 2.61
C ILE A 55 17.54 -50.66 2.61
N GLU A 56 16.69 -50.74 1.59
CA GLU A 56 15.69 -51.82 1.49
C GLU A 56 16.34 -53.21 1.32
N VAL A 57 17.46 -53.30 0.58
CA VAL A 57 18.24 -54.55 0.48
C VAL A 57 18.81 -54.94 1.85
N ILE A 58 19.37 -53.97 2.60
CA ILE A 58 19.91 -54.19 3.95
C ILE A 58 18.81 -54.56 4.94
N ARG A 59 17.59 -54.07 4.73
CA ARG A 59 16.43 -54.32 5.58
C ARG A 59 15.89 -55.74 5.43
N GLU A 60 16.11 -56.39 4.30
CA GLU A 60 15.43 -57.66 3.98
C GLU A 60 15.70 -58.82 4.95
N PRO A 61 16.93 -59.04 5.45
CA PRO A 61 17.18 -60.05 6.48
C PRO A 61 16.43 -59.80 7.80
N TYR A 62 16.05 -58.55 8.06
CA TYR A 62 15.31 -58.13 9.26
C TYR A 62 13.81 -58.09 9.03
N ARG A 63 13.31 -58.52 7.87
CA ARG A 63 11.87 -58.45 7.57
C ARG A 63 11.08 -59.20 8.65
N THR A 64 9.98 -58.60 9.10
CA THR A 64 9.12 -59.08 10.20
C THR A 64 9.66 -58.93 11.63
N THR A 65 10.83 -58.29 11.82
CA THR A 65 11.36 -57.95 13.15
C THR A 65 11.15 -56.47 13.50
N ASP A 66 11.31 -56.12 14.79
CA ASP A 66 11.28 -54.73 15.25
C ASP A 66 12.42 -53.88 14.64
N ASP A 67 13.56 -54.50 14.33
CA ASP A 67 14.68 -53.84 13.66
C ASP A 67 14.31 -53.41 12.22
N SER A 68 13.42 -54.16 11.56
CA SER A 68 12.87 -53.79 10.25
C SER A 68 12.22 -52.41 10.27
N TRP A 69 11.50 -52.10 11.35
CA TRP A 69 10.80 -50.84 11.54
C TRP A 69 11.81 -49.71 11.77
N THR A 70 12.83 -49.96 12.60
CA THR A 70 13.89 -48.99 12.87
C THR A 70 14.65 -48.61 11.60
N ILE A 71 14.94 -49.57 10.71
CA ILE A 71 15.53 -49.31 9.40
C ILE A 71 14.55 -48.55 8.48
N TYR A 72 13.27 -48.91 8.48
CA TYR A 72 12.25 -48.26 7.67
C TYR A 72 12.03 -46.78 8.04
N GLU A 73 12.22 -46.39 9.30
CA GLU A 73 12.16 -44.99 9.70
C GLU A 73 13.20 -44.11 8.99
N VAL A 74 14.37 -44.66 8.62
CA VAL A 74 15.38 -43.97 7.82
C VAL A 74 14.87 -43.76 6.39
N VAL A 75 14.27 -44.78 5.78
CA VAL A 75 13.63 -44.70 4.45
C VAL A 75 12.53 -43.64 4.42
N SER A 76 11.64 -43.67 5.43
CA SER A 76 10.58 -42.68 5.61
C SER A 76 11.14 -41.25 5.66
N LYS A 77 12.26 -41.04 6.34
CA LYS A 77 12.91 -39.72 6.39
C LYS A 77 13.57 -39.30 5.09
N LEU A 78 14.13 -40.23 4.31
CA LEU A 78 14.62 -39.93 2.96
C LEU A 78 13.48 -39.49 2.03
N ASP A 79 12.32 -40.13 2.12
CA ASP A 79 11.11 -39.73 1.37
C ASP A 79 10.59 -38.35 1.81
N ASP A 80 10.55 -38.07 3.13
CA ASP A 80 10.23 -36.73 3.66
C ASP A 80 11.15 -35.65 3.07
N ILE A 81 12.47 -35.89 3.05
CA ILE A 81 13.45 -34.96 2.48
C ILE A 81 13.22 -34.77 0.99
N LYS A 82 12.96 -35.85 0.24
CA LYS A 82 12.68 -35.79 -1.20
C LYS A 82 11.43 -34.95 -1.48
N GLY A 83 10.35 -35.17 -0.72
CA GLY A 83 9.13 -34.37 -0.81
C GLY A 83 9.35 -32.90 -0.45
N ALA A 84 10.14 -32.63 0.58
CA ALA A 84 10.50 -31.26 0.98
C ALA A 84 11.35 -30.54 -0.09
N LYS A 85 12.31 -31.24 -0.72
CA LYS A 85 13.09 -30.70 -1.85
C LYS A 85 12.22 -30.37 -3.06
N LYS A 86 11.22 -31.21 -3.38
CA LYS A 86 10.26 -30.90 -4.45
C LYS A 86 9.50 -29.61 -4.16
N LYS A 87 8.99 -29.45 -2.93
CA LYS A 87 8.31 -28.21 -2.49
C LYS A 87 9.21 -26.99 -2.50
N LEU A 88 10.51 -27.15 -2.20
CA LEU A 88 11.49 -26.07 -2.33
C LEU A 88 11.62 -25.63 -3.79
N SER A 89 11.83 -26.58 -4.71
CA SER A 89 11.94 -26.28 -6.15
C SER A 89 10.70 -25.57 -6.70
N GLU A 90 9.50 -26.02 -6.31
CA GLU A 90 8.25 -25.33 -6.68
C GLU A 90 8.20 -23.89 -6.14
N ALA A 91 8.64 -23.67 -4.90
CA ALA A 91 8.70 -22.33 -4.30
C ALA A 91 9.74 -21.42 -4.98
N GLU A 92 10.90 -21.96 -5.36
CA GLU A 92 11.95 -21.24 -6.09
C GLU A 92 11.50 -20.83 -7.50
N ILE A 93 10.76 -21.69 -8.21
CA ILE A 93 10.14 -21.35 -9.50
C ILE A 93 9.17 -20.18 -9.34
N VAL A 94 8.33 -20.20 -8.30
CA VAL A 94 7.39 -19.11 -8.02
C VAL A 94 8.14 -17.80 -7.72
N LEU A 95 9.18 -17.86 -6.88
CA LEU A 95 10.02 -16.70 -6.58
C LEU A 95 10.69 -16.13 -7.85
N SER A 96 11.27 -16.99 -8.67
CA SER A 96 11.89 -16.60 -9.94
C SER A 96 10.90 -15.92 -10.87
N ASN A 97 9.69 -16.48 -11.01
CA ASN A 97 8.63 -15.87 -11.83
C ASN A 97 8.23 -14.47 -11.34
N TRP A 98 8.19 -14.24 -10.02
CA TRP A 98 7.90 -12.90 -9.49
C TRP A 98 9.05 -11.92 -9.73
N ARG A 99 10.30 -12.35 -9.56
CA ARG A 99 11.48 -11.54 -9.88
C ARG A 99 11.51 -11.13 -11.36
N THR A 100 11.27 -12.06 -12.28
CA THR A 100 11.17 -11.75 -13.71
C THR A 100 10.07 -10.73 -14.02
N LYS A 101 8.90 -10.84 -13.36
CA LYS A 101 7.82 -9.86 -13.53
C LYS A 101 8.20 -8.48 -12.98
N LEU A 102 8.90 -8.43 -11.86
CA LEU A 102 9.42 -7.19 -11.29
C LEU A 102 10.42 -6.54 -12.25
N ASP A 103 11.41 -7.29 -12.71
CA ASP A 103 12.43 -6.81 -13.65
C ASP A 103 11.80 -6.30 -14.94
N ALA A 104 10.82 -7.01 -15.48
CA ALA A 104 10.09 -6.58 -16.67
C ALA A 104 9.34 -5.25 -16.45
N GLU A 105 8.72 -5.07 -15.28
CA GLU A 105 8.02 -3.82 -14.96
C GLU A 105 9.00 -2.66 -14.74
N ILE A 106 10.10 -2.88 -14.01
CA ILE A 106 11.17 -1.89 -13.82
C ILE A 106 11.75 -1.46 -15.15
N ASN A 107 12.08 -2.41 -16.03
CA ASN A 107 12.62 -2.12 -17.36
C ASN A 107 11.63 -1.33 -18.21
N LYS A 108 10.34 -1.67 -18.14
CA LYS A 108 9.28 -0.93 -18.83
C LYS A 108 9.16 0.50 -18.32
N GLU A 109 9.17 0.70 -17.01
CA GLU A 109 9.09 2.04 -16.41
C GLU A 109 10.32 2.89 -16.75
N ASN A 110 11.52 2.32 -16.65
CA ASN A 110 12.76 2.99 -17.05
C ASN A 110 12.75 3.35 -18.54
N PHE A 111 12.37 2.42 -19.41
CA PHE A 111 12.29 2.68 -20.85
C PHE A 111 11.34 3.85 -21.16
N ILE A 112 10.16 3.87 -20.54
CA ILE A 112 9.20 4.96 -20.73
C ILE A 112 9.77 6.28 -20.19
N ARG A 113 10.35 6.29 -19.00
CA ARG A 113 10.95 7.51 -18.41
C ARG A 113 12.06 8.06 -19.30
N ASP A 114 12.93 7.20 -19.78
CA ASP A 114 14.14 7.63 -20.47
C ASP A 114 13.79 8.12 -21.89
N ASN A 115 12.83 7.45 -22.56
CA ASN A 115 12.38 7.79 -23.93
C ASN A 115 11.19 8.75 -24.00
N ALA A 116 10.60 9.18 -22.87
CA ALA A 116 9.52 10.16 -22.88
C ALA A 116 10.01 11.50 -23.47
N PRO A 117 9.25 12.13 -24.39
CA PRO A 117 9.55 13.46 -24.90
C PRO A 117 9.79 14.48 -23.79
N GLN A 118 10.80 15.34 -23.95
CA GLN A 118 11.19 16.32 -22.92
C GLN A 118 10.02 17.23 -22.51
N VAL A 119 9.20 17.67 -23.46
CA VAL A 119 8.01 18.48 -23.20
C VAL A 119 6.98 17.80 -22.27
N ILE A 120 6.90 16.46 -22.30
CA ILE A 120 6.05 15.70 -21.36
C ILE A 120 6.68 15.68 -19.97
N LYS A 121 8.01 15.53 -19.88
CA LYS A 121 8.74 15.61 -18.61
C LYS A 121 8.56 16.99 -17.98
N ASP A 122 8.76 18.05 -18.74
CA ASP A 122 8.62 19.44 -18.29
C ASP A 122 7.19 19.74 -17.81
N PHE A 123 6.17 19.30 -18.56
CA PHE A 123 4.77 19.39 -18.16
C PHE A 123 4.52 18.71 -16.80
N LEU A 124 5.08 17.52 -16.58
CA LEU A 124 4.86 16.75 -15.36
C LEU A 124 5.63 17.29 -14.16
N GLU A 125 6.80 17.89 -14.36
CA GLU A 125 7.49 18.64 -13.30
C GLU A 125 6.69 19.86 -12.88
N GLU A 126 6.16 20.62 -13.85
CA GLU A 126 5.33 21.78 -13.54
C GLU A 126 4.02 21.35 -12.85
N TRP A 127 3.40 20.25 -13.31
CA TRP A 127 2.26 19.66 -12.63
C TRP A 127 2.60 19.29 -11.17
N LYS A 128 3.75 18.67 -10.93
CA LYS A 128 4.19 18.29 -9.58
C LYS A 128 4.35 19.52 -8.69
N ARG A 129 4.96 20.59 -9.20
CA ARG A 129 5.12 21.87 -8.48
C ARG A 129 3.75 22.46 -8.09
N LEU A 130 2.81 22.53 -9.03
CA LEU A 130 1.45 23.04 -8.77
C LEU A 130 0.68 22.14 -7.79
N ALA A 131 0.82 20.81 -7.91
CA ALA A 131 0.21 19.86 -6.99
C ALA A 131 0.75 20.04 -5.57
N PHE A 132 2.06 20.28 -5.43
CA PHE A 132 2.70 20.54 -4.15
C PHE A 132 2.11 21.78 -3.49
N GLU A 133 2.09 22.91 -4.20
CA GLU A 133 1.50 24.17 -3.70
C GLU A 133 0.03 24.00 -3.31
N TRP A 134 -0.74 23.30 -4.14
CA TRP A 134 -2.14 22.99 -3.86
C TRP A 134 -2.32 22.19 -2.57
N HIS A 135 -1.51 21.14 -2.36
CA HIS A 135 -1.59 20.30 -1.16
C HIS A 135 -1.15 21.01 0.11
N ILE A 136 -0.14 21.88 0.04
CA ILE A 136 0.27 22.73 1.17
C ILE A 136 -0.87 23.67 1.57
N LYS A 137 -1.46 24.37 0.60
CA LYS A 137 -2.60 25.25 0.87
C LYS A 137 -3.78 24.45 1.43
N ARG A 138 -4.09 23.29 0.84
CA ARG A 138 -5.19 22.42 1.30
C ARG A 138 -4.97 21.95 2.73
N TYR A 139 -3.74 21.64 3.12
CA TYR A 139 -3.40 21.27 4.50
C TYR A 139 -3.64 22.43 5.47
N GLN A 140 -3.24 23.66 5.11
CA GLN A 140 -3.51 24.86 5.92
C GLN A 140 -5.02 25.09 6.06
N ASP A 141 -5.76 25.07 4.95
CA ASP A 141 -7.21 25.22 4.96
C ASP A 141 -7.88 24.12 5.83
N TYR A 142 -7.35 22.90 5.82
CA TYR A 142 -7.82 21.80 6.66
C TYR A 142 -7.55 22.01 8.16
N GLN A 143 -6.42 22.61 8.54
CA GLN A 143 -6.17 22.94 9.96
C GLN A 143 -7.19 23.95 10.47
N ASP A 144 -7.53 24.96 9.66
CA ASP A 144 -8.57 25.93 10.02
C ASP A 144 -9.96 25.29 10.05
N PHE A 145 -10.25 24.40 9.11
CA PHE A 145 -11.48 23.60 9.12
C PHE A 145 -11.59 22.76 10.40
N LYS A 146 -10.52 22.10 10.86
CA LYS A 146 -10.51 21.32 12.10
C LYS A 146 -10.82 22.18 13.32
N LYS A 147 -10.22 23.37 13.41
CA LYS A 147 -10.48 24.32 14.50
C LYS A 147 -11.95 24.75 14.52
N LYS A 148 -12.49 25.14 13.36
CA LYS A 148 -13.91 25.52 13.21
C LYS A 148 -14.85 24.37 13.58
N LEU A 149 -14.55 23.16 13.13
CA LEU A 149 -15.38 21.98 13.43
C LEU A 149 -15.34 21.63 14.92
N LYS A 150 -14.16 21.71 15.55
CA LYS A 150 -14.00 21.52 16.99
C LYS A 150 -14.81 22.55 17.79
N GLN A 151 -14.75 23.81 17.38
CA GLN A 151 -15.51 24.89 18.00
C GLN A 151 -17.03 24.65 17.89
N LYS A 152 -17.51 24.20 16.71
CA LYS A 152 -18.93 23.83 16.54
C LYS A 152 -19.38 22.69 17.45
N VAL A 153 -18.53 21.68 17.65
CA VAL A 153 -18.82 20.59 18.59
C VAL A 153 -18.90 21.13 20.01
N PHE A 154 -17.92 21.94 20.42
CA PHE A 154 -17.90 22.57 21.73
C PHE A 154 -19.17 23.40 21.99
N GLU A 155 -19.55 24.26 21.05
CA GLU A 155 -20.78 25.06 21.14
C GLU A 155 -22.04 24.18 21.25
N ALA A 156 -22.14 23.11 20.47
CA ALA A 156 -23.27 22.19 20.54
C ALA A 156 -23.31 21.43 21.88
N GLN A 157 -22.17 21.09 22.47
CA GLN A 157 -22.11 20.49 23.81
C GLN A 157 -22.59 21.46 24.88
N MET A 158 -22.16 22.72 24.81
CA MET A 158 -22.60 23.78 25.73
C MET A 158 -24.12 24.02 25.62
N GLU A 159 -24.64 24.05 24.39
CA GLU A 159 -26.07 24.18 24.14
C GLU A 159 -26.86 22.98 24.69
N CYS A 160 -26.35 21.75 24.51
CA CYS A 160 -26.95 20.53 25.05
C CYS A 160 -27.10 20.58 26.57
N ILE A 161 -26.05 21.03 27.29
CA ILE A 161 -26.08 21.16 28.77
C ILE A 161 -27.17 22.15 29.20
N LYS A 162 -27.31 23.27 28.50
CA LYS A 162 -28.32 24.29 28.81
C LYS A 162 -29.74 23.85 28.51
N THR A 163 -29.93 22.98 27.52
CA THR A 163 -31.26 22.65 26.98
C THR A 163 -31.85 21.37 27.54
N ILE A 164 -31.02 20.37 27.88
CA ILE A 164 -31.51 19.08 28.37
C ILE A 164 -31.60 19.09 29.90
N PRO A 165 -32.79 18.88 30.51
CA PRO A 165 -32.98 18.99 31.95
C PRO A 165 -32.09 18.10 32.82
N VAL A 166 -31.63 16.96 32.28
CA VAL A 166 -30.77 16.01 32.98
C VAL A 166 -29.40 16.60 33.35
N TYR A 167 -29.00 17.71 32.71
CA TYR A 167 -27.72 18.39 32.94
C TYR A 167 -27.84 19.62 33.85
N ALA A 168 -28.96 19.81 34.55
CA ALA A 168 -29.18 20.97 35.41
C ALA A 168 -28.09 21.14 36.50
N GLU A 169 -27.47 20.05 36.97
CA GLU A 169 -26.39 20.09 37.96
C GLU A 169 -25.09 20.77 37.48
N TYR A 170 -24.92 20.92 36.15
CA TYR A 170 -23.76 21.56 35.53
C TYR A 170 -24.00 23.05 35.22
N LEU A 171 -25.16 23.59 35.62
CA LEU A 171 -25.51 24.99 35.46
C LEU A 171 -25.25 25.79 36.74
N ASP A 172 -24.92 27.06 36.59
CA ASP A 172 -24.84 28.02 37.69
C ASP A 172 -26.21 28.63 38.02
N ASP A 173 -26.25 29.53 39.00
CA ASP A 173 -27.49 30.19 39.44
C ASP A 173 -28.16 31.04 38.34
N ASN A 174 -27.43 31.39 37.27
CA ASN A 174 -27.95 32.15 36.13
C ASN A 174 -28.43 31.24 34.99
N GLY A 175 -28.36 29.92 35.14
CA GLY A 175 -28.68 28.95 34.09
C GLY A 175 -27.59 28.85 33.01
N GLU A 176 -26.40 29.37 33.28
CA GLU A 176 -25.23 29.25 32.41
C GLU A 176 -24.40 28.03 32.80
N VAL A 177 -23.67 27.44 31.86
CA VAL A 177 -22.78 26.32 32.20
C VAL A 177 -21.69 26.81 33.14
N GLN A 178 -21.47 26.12 34.27
CA GLN A 178 -20.48 26.53 35.27
C GLN A 178 -19.08 26.63 34.63
N GLU A 179 -18.28 27.58 35.10
CA GLU A 179 -16.98 27.92 34.51
C GLU A 179 -16.02 26.73 34.44
N GLU A 180 -16.08 25.83 35.42
CA GLU A 180 -15.26 24.60 35.45
C GLU A 180 -15.58 23.62 34.31
N TYR A 181 -16.77 23.69 33.69
CA TYR A 181 -17.13 22.87 32.53
C TYR A 181 -16.97 23.61 31.19
N LYS A 182 -16.34 24.80 31.17
CA LYS A 182 -16.04 25.56 29.94
C LYS A 182 -14.71 25.18 29.29
N ASP A 183 -14.18 24.01 29.61
CA ASP A 183 -13.02 23.44 28.94
C ASP A 183 -13.32 22.04 28.38
N GLU A 184 -12.55 21.66 27.36
CA GLU A 184 -12.74 20.40 26.63
C GLU A 184 -12.59 19.16 27.52
N TYR A 185 -11.71 19.21 28.53
CA TYR A 185 -11.46 18.05 29.38
C TYR A 185 -12.65 17.79 30.29
N ASN A 186 -13.19 18.82 30.95
CA ASN A 186 -14.33 18.66 31.84
C ASN A 186 -15.63 18.34 31.08
N LEU A 187 -15.83 18.90 29.88
CA LEU A 187 -16.96 18.54 29.01
C LEU A 187 -17.00 17.04 28.66
N MET A 188 -15.85 16.38 28.46
CA MET A 188 -15.80 14.93 28.19
C MET A 188 -16.21 14.07 29.39
N ASN A 189 -16.20 14.65 30.59
CA ASN A 189 -16.47 13.95 31.84
C ASN A 189 -17.91 14.07 32.34
N ILE A 190 -18.74 14.92 31.72
CA ILE A 190 -20.15 15.11 32.04
C ILE A 190 -20.94 13.79 31.98
N ARG A 191 -21.92 13.66 32.87
CA ARG A 191 -22.83 12.52 32.97
C ARG A 191 -24.29 12.99 33.01
N PRO A 192 -25.25 12.18 32.52
CA PRO A 192 -25.07 10.94 31.75
C PRO A 192 -24.53 11.19 30.32
N ARG A 193 -23.89 10.19 29.69
CA ARG A 193 -23.28 10.36 28.34
C ARG A 193 -24.26 10.26 27.17
N ASN A 194 -25.34 9.47 27.31
CA ASN A 194 -26.22 9.15 26.19
C ASN A 194 -26.99 10.36 25.64
N PRO A 195 -27.61 11.23 26.46
CA PRO A 195 -28.34 12.39 25.94
C PRO A 195 -27.44 13.33 25.12
N MET A 196 -26.22 13.59 25.59
CA MET A 196 -25.20 14.35 24.84
C MET A 196 -24.86 13.68 23.51
N LYS A 197 -24.66 12.36 23.51
CA LYS A 197 -24.35 11.61 22.29
C LYS A 197 -25.47 11.75 21.26
N GLU A 198 -26.73 11.53 21.67
CA GLU A 198 -27.91 11.64 20.80
C GLU A 198 -28.06 13.06 20.25
N TYR A 199 -27.89 14.08 21.10
CA TYR A 199 -27.95 15.49 20.70
C TYR A 199 -26.93 15.85 19.61
N LEU A 200 -25.71 15.33 19.73
CA LEU A 200 -24.64 15.54 18.76
C LEU A 200 -24.86 14.74 17.47
N GLU A 201 -25.38 13.52 17.58
CA GLU A 201 -25.69 12.63 16.45
C GLU A 201 -26.74 13.26 15.53
N GLU A 202 -27.81 13.86 16.08
CA GLU A 202 -28.84 14.59 15.32
C GLU A 202 -28.30 15.77 14.49
N ARG A 203 -27.08 16.24 14.76
CA ARG A 203 -26.42 17.40 14.11
C ARG A 203 -25.22 17.00 13.24
N ASP A 204 -24.97 15.70 13.10
CA ASP A 204 -23.71 15.08 12.65
C ASP A 204 -22.45 15.72 13.27
N LEU A 205 -22.53 16.00 14.57
CA LEU A 205 -21.44 16.48 15.41
C LEU A 205 -20.93 15.40 16.38
N ASP A 206 -21.47 14.19 16.27
CA ASP A 206 -20.91 13.03 16.94
C ASP A 206 -19.50 12.71 16.41
N TYR A 207 -18.79 11.83 17.11
CA TYR A 207 -17.43 11.46 16.71
C TYR A 207 -17.37 10.97 15.26
N SER A 208 -18.31 10.11 14.84
CA SER A 208 -18.30 9.49 13.51
C SER A 208 -18.57 10.53 12.42
N GLY A 209 -19.59 11.38 12.60
CA GLY A 209 -19.89 12.48 11.69
C GLY A 209 -18.73 13.47 11.56
N VAL A 210 -18.09 13.82 12.67
CA VAL A 210 -16.90 14.69 12.69
C VAL A 210 -15.73 14.07 11.94
N GLN A 211 -15.43 12.78 12.15
CA GLN A 211 -14.35 12.10 11.42
C GLN A 211 -14.67 11.98 9.93
N ALA A 212 -15.92 11.68 9.56
CA ALA A 212 -16.34 11.62 8.15
C ALA A 212 -16.19 12.98 7.46
N ARG A 213 -16.60 14.08 8.12
CA ARG A 213 -16.44 15.45 7.61
C ARG A 213 -14.96 15.82 7.44
N LYS A 214 -14.09 15.45 8.40
CA LYS A 214 -12.63 15.63 8.29
C LYS A 214 -12.05 14.86 7.11
N ALA A 215 -12.37 13.57 6.99
CA ALA A 215 -11.87 12.71 5.93
C ALA A 215 -12.32 13.21 4.54
N SER A 216 -13.59 13.59 4.41
CA SER A 216 -14.17 14.16 3.18
C SER A 216 -13.48 15.45 2.76
N TYR A 217 -13.18 16.34 3.71
CA TYR A 217 -12.47 17.58 3.42
C TYR A 217 -11.01 17.34 3.04
N ALA A 218 -10.25 16.64 3.89
CA ALA A 218 -8.81 16.51 3.73
C ALA A 218 -8.42 15.63 2.53
N GLY A 219 -9.14 14.52 2.31
CA GLY A 219 -8.65 13.46 1.44
C GLY A 219 -7.39 12.78 2.00
N THR A 220 -6.94 11.71 1.33
CA THR A 220 -5.91 10.81 1.88
C THR A 220 -4.57 11.50 2.14
N ILE A 221 -4.08 12.33 1.23
CA ILE A 221 -2.76 12.97 1.35
C ILE A 221 -2.72 13.89 2.57
N VAL A 222 -3.70 14.78 2.71
CA VAL A 222 -3.76 15.74 3.82
C VAL A 222 -4.06 15.04 5.15
N MET A 223 -4.88 14.00 5.16
CA MET A 223 -5.09 13.17 6.36
C MET A 223 -3.78 12.55 6.84
N ASN A 224 -2.99 11.97 5.92
CA ASN A 224 -1.69 11.41 6.28
C ASN A 224 -0.72 12.49 6.78
N MET A 225 -0.69 13.67 6.15
CA MET A 225 0.10 14.80 6.64
C MET A 225 -0.30 15.20 8.07
N ASP A 226 -1.59 15.20 8.41
CA ASP A 226 -2.11 15.56 9.74
C ASP A 226 -1.70 14.56 10.84
N THR A 227 -1.40 13.31 10.48
CA THR A 227 -0.83 12.34 11.44
C THR A 227 0.62 12.66 11.84
N MET A 228 1.31 13.50 11.05
CA MET A 228 2.73 13.81 11.24
C MET A 228 2.89 15.13 11.98
N ARG A 229 3.45 15.07 13.20
CA ARG A 229 3.66 16.26 14.04
C ARG A 229 4.68 17.25 13.45
N SER A 230 5.75 16.73 12.86
CA SER A 230 6.87 17.53 12.32
C SER A 230 6.58 18.03 10.91
N GLU A 231 6.78 19.33 10.68
CA GLU A 231 6.62 19.94 9.35
C GLU A 231 7.59 19.39 8.32
N PRO A 232 8.91 19.29 8.57
CA PRO A 232 9.83 18.64 7.63
C PRO A 232 9.39 17.25 7.19
N LYS A 233 8.87 16.43 8.11
CA LYS A 233 8.36 15.09 7.76
C LYS A 233 7.13 15.14 6.84
N ARG A 234 6.23 16.12 7.03
CA ARG A 234 5.08 16.34 6.14
C ARG A 234 5.53 16.71 4.74
N ILE A 235 6.51 17.61 4.63
CA ILE A 235 7.05 18.05 3.35
C ILE A 235 7.75 16.89 2.63
N GLU A 236 8.59 16.14 3.33
CA GLU A 236 9.27 14.96 2.77
C GLU A 236 8.27 13.89 2.28
N TYR A 237 7.23 13.62 3.06
CA TYR A 237 6.15 12.72 2.67
C TYR A 237 5.43 13.21 1.41
N LEU A 238 5.09 14.50 1.35
CA LEU A 238 4.41 15.10 0.21
C LEU A 238 5.26 15.02 -1.06
N GLU A 239 6.55 15.39 -0.97
CA GLU A 239 7.50 15.28 -2.07
C GLU A 239 7.59 13.86 -2.63
N LYS A 240 7.79 12.86 -1.76
CA LYS A 240 7.86 11.45 -2.18
C LYS A 240 6.57 10.97 -2.81
N THR A 241 5.43 11.37 -2.23
CA THR A 241 4.10 11.00 -2.75
C THR A 241 3.85 11.58 -4.13
N LEU A 242 4.18 12.85 -4.34
CA LEU A 242 3.98 13.54 -5.63
C LEU A 242 5.01 13.10 -6.67
N GLU A 243 6.23 12.77 -6.28
CA GLU A 243 7.23 12.19 -7.18
C GLU A 243 6.74 10.86 -7.74
N HIS A 244 6.23 9.99 -6.87
CA HIS A 244 5.62 8.75 -7.30
C HIS A 244 4.37 8.97 -8.19
N ASP A 245 3.48 9.90 -7.84
CA ASP A 245 2.30 10.18 -8.68
C ASP A 245 2.70 10.75 -10.05
N LYS A 246 3.73 11.60 -10.11
CA LYS A 246 4.32 12.11 -11.36
C LYS A 246 4.76 10.95 -12.27
N GLN A 247 5.48 9.97 -11.72
CA GLN A 247 5.93 8.78 -12.48
C GLN A 247 4.75 7.97 -13.02
N MET A 248 3.74 7.70 -12.19
CA MET A 248 2.54 6.97 -12.61
C MET A 248 1.75 7.72 -13.69
N LYS A 249 1.68 9.05 -13.59
CA LYS A 249 1.03 9.92 -14.59
C LYS A 249 1.78 9.95 -15.92
N MET A 250 3.10 9.96 -15.89
CA MET A 250 3.93 9.82 -17.09
C MET A 250 3.62 8.50 -17.81
N PHE A 251 3.59 7.41 -17.06
CA PHE A 251 3.30 6.09 -17.61
C PHE A 251 1.90 6.00 -18.24
N ASP A 252 0.86 6.46 -17.53
CA ASP A 252 -0.50 6.49 -18.06
C ASP A 252 -0.60 7.37 -19.32
N LEU A 253 0.03 8.55 -19.31
CA LEU A 253 0.03 9.46 -20.45
C LEU A 253 0.70 8.83 -21.68
N ILE A 254 1.91 8.28 -21.52
CA ILE A 254 2.64 7.62 -22.62
C ILE A 254 1.86 6.40 -23.13
N GLN A 255 1.28 5.59 -22.25
CA GLN A 255 0.46 4.45 -22.68
C GLN A 255 -0.76 4.87 -23.50
N ARG A 256 -1.45 5.94 -23.10
CA ARG A 256 -2.60 6.46 -23.86
C ARG A 256 -2.17 7.00 -25.22
N ILE A 257 -1.03 7.68 -25.28
CA ILE A 257 -0.44 8.16 -26.53
C ILE A 257 -0.08 6.98 -27.43
N THR A 258 0.68 6.01 -26.93
CA THR A 258 1.10 4.83 -27.69
C THR A 258 -0.08 3.99 -28.17
N LYS A 259 -1.17 3.94 -27.40
CA LYS A 259 -2.41 3.30 -27.87
C LYS A 259 -3.03 4.01 -29.08
N ALA A 260 -2.87 5.33 -29.19
CA ALA A 260 -3.44 6.13 -30.27
C ALA A 260 -2.55 6.22 -31.51
N VAL A 261 -1.23 6.39 -31.33
CA VAL A 261 -0.29 6.65 -32.44
C VAL A 261 0.84 5.64 -32.58
N GLY A 262 0.95 4.67 -31.67
CA GLY A 262 2.04 3.68 -31.65
C GLY A 262 3.35 4.24 -31.05
N GLU A 263 4.49 3.82 -31.56
CA GLU A 263 5.80 4.33 -31.12
C GLU A 263 5.93 5.81 -31.48
N ILE A 264 6.26 6.66 -30.51
CA ILE A 264 6.33 8.11 -30.71
C ILE A 264 7.57 8.43 -31.55
N THR A 265 7.37 9.04 -32.71
CA THR A 265 8.45 9.42 -33.64
C THR A 265 8.68 10.93 -33.67
N ASP A 266 7.64 11.73 -33.43
CA ASP A 266 7.75 13.19 -33.35
C ASP A 266 6.76 13.78 -32.34
N ALA A 267 7.28 14.59 -31.42
CA ALA A 267 6.55 15.33 -30.39
C ALA A 267 6.86 16.84 -30.41
N SER A 268 7.53 17.35 -31.45
CA SER A 268 7.95 18.75 -31.60
C SER A 268 6.77 19.74 -31.60
N SER A 269 5.59 19.28 -31.99
CA SER A 269 4.36 20.07 -32.03
C SER A 269 3.62 20.11 -30.68
N LEU A 270 4.11 19.41 -29.66
CA LEU A 270 3.59 19.52 -28.29
C LEU A 270 4.19 20.73 -27.58
N LYS A 271 3.36 21.42 -26.79
CA LYS A 271 3.79 22.54 -25.95
C LYS A 271 2.96 22.63 -24.68
N VAL A 272 3.58 23.13 -23.62
CA VAL A 272 2.86 23.57 -22.43
C VAL A 272 2.29 24.96 -22.71
N ASN A 273 0.97 25.10 -22.62
CA ASN A 273 0.27 26.36 -22.85
C ASN A 273 0.36 27.28 -21.63
N GLN A 274 -0.11 28.52 -21.75
CA GLN A 274 -0.10 29.51 -20.66
C GLN A 274 -0.88 29.09 -19.40
N LYS A 275 -1.80 28.12 -19.52
CA LYS A 275 -2.59 27.58 -18.41
C LYS A 275 -1.90 26.38 -17.74
N GLY A 276 -0.68 26.02 -18.16
CA GLY A 276 0.06 24.86 -17.67
C GLY A 276 -0.43 23.52 -18.22
N ASN A 277 -1.25 23.52 -19.27
CA ASN A 277 -1.71 22.28 -19.92
C ASN A 277 -0.80 21.91 -21.10
N LEU A 278 -0.70 20.62 -21.38
CA LEU A 278 0.02 20.08 -22.51
C LEU A 278 -0.91 19.94 -23.71
N ASP A 279 -0.65 20.70 -24.77
CA ASP A 279 -1.44 20.71 -25.99
C ASP A 279 -0.56 20.51 -27.22
N GLY A 280 -1.09 19.85 -28.25
CA GLY A 280 -0.46 19.82 -29.56
C GLY A 280 -0.80 18.58 -30.38
N ILE A 281 0.03 18.33 -31.38
CA ILE A 281 -0.02 17.12 -32.21
C ILE A 281 1.15 16.23 -31.84
N ILE A 282 0.88 14.95 -31.69
CA ILE A 282 1.90 13.90 -31.53
C ILE A 282 1.80 12.93 -32.70
N ILE A 283 2.96 12.53 -33.22
CA ILE A 283 3.11 11.64 -34.35
C ILE A 283 3.81 10.36 -33.87
N GLY A 284 3.29 9.23 -34.29
CA GLY A 284 3.93 7.94 -34.13
C GLY A 284 3.87 7.10 -35.39
N ASP A 285 4.45 5.91 -35.33
CA ASP A 285 4.54 4.96 -36.44
C ASP A 285 3.18 4.54 -37.02
N LYS A 286 2.10 4.59 -36.22
CA LYS A 286 0.72 4.22 -36.63
C LYS A 286 -0.16 5.42 -37.00
N GLY A 287 0.32 6.66 -36.88
CA GLY A 287 -0.44 7.84 -37.28
C GLY A 287 -0.23 9.04 -36.37
N LYS A 288 -1.21 9.95 -36.37
CA LYS A 288 -1.13 11.25 -35.69
C LYS A 288 -2.32 11.43 -34.74
N ALA A 289 -2.12 12.08 -33.62
CA ALA A 289 -3.20 12.41 -32.69
C ALA A 289 -3.04 13.82 -32.13
N LYS A 290 -4.17 14.47 -31.89
CA LYS A 290 -4.23 15.70 -31.09
C LYS A 290 -4.27 15.33 -29.62
N LEU A 291 -3.32 15.86 -28.85
CA LEU A 291 -3.22 15.73 -27.40
C LEU A 291 -3.64 17.06 -26.76
N GLU A 292 -4.53 16.99 -25.77
CA GLU A 292 -4.92 18.12 -24.93
C GLU A 292 -5.01 17.64 -23.48
N THR A 293 -4.37 18.35 -22.54
CA THR A 293 -4.60 18.14 -21.11
C THR A 293 -5.43 19.28 -20.52
N ILE A 294 -6.19 18.96 -19.47
CA ILE A 294 -7.03 19.95 -18.78
C ILE A 294 -6.75 19.80 -17.29
N GLY A 295 -6.01 20.74 -16.72
CA GLY A 295 -5.81 20.85 -15.28
C GLY A 295 -7.13 20.99 -14.53
N ALA A 296 -7.25 20.26 -13.43
CA ALA A 296 -8.41 20.24 -12.55
C ALA A 296 -7.93 20.49 -11.11
N GLY A 297 -8.03 21.75 -10.68
CA GLY A 297 -7.81 22.21 -9.31
C GLY A 297 -8.88 23.24 -8.92
N GLY A 298 -9.53 23.07 -7.78
CA GLY A 298 -10.66 23.91 -7.34
C GLY A 298 -11.21 23.51 -5.97
N TRP A 299 -12.16 24.29 -5.43
CA TRP A 299 -12.68 24.16 -4.05
C TRP A 299 -13.28 22.78 -3.72
N ASN A 300 -13.94 22.15 -4.70
CA ASN A 300 -14.57 20.82 -4.55
C ASN A 300 -13.69 19.66 -5.03
N ILE A 301 -12.42 19.90 -5.35
CA ILE A 301 -11.51 18.86 -5.85
C ILE A 301 -10.71 18.30 -4.68
N VAL A 302 -10.75 16.98 -4.50
CA VAL A 302 -10.07 16.28 -3.41
C VAL A 302 -8.58 16.05 -3.71
N CYS A 303 -8.21 15.99 -5.00
CA CYS A 303 -6.83 15.85 -5.46
C CYS A 303 -6.55 16.66 -6.73
N PHE A 304 -5.43 17.37 -6.75
CA PHE A 304 -4.97 18.08 -7.94
C PHE A 304 -4.64 17.07 -9.05
N HIS A 305 -5.34 17.15 -10.18
CA HIS A 305 -5.17 16.21 -11.29
C HIS A 305 -5.33 16.92 -12.63
N TYR A 306 -5.00 16.24 -13.72
CA TYR A 306 -5.36 16.67 -15.06
C TYR A 306 -6.14 15.57 -15.77
N ARG A 307 -6.97 15.96 -16.73
CA ARG A 307 -7.61 15.05 -17.67
C ARG A 307 -6.81 15.05 -18.97
N THR A 308 -6.73 13.88 -19.61
CA THR A 308 -6.06 13.72 -20.90
C THR A 308 -7.09 13.42 -21.98
N LEU A 309 -7.10 14.22 -23.04
CA LEU A 309 -7.88 14.02 -24.24
C LEU A 309 -6.94 13.70 -25.39
N ILE A 310 -7.11 12.54 -26.02
CA ILE A 310 -6.34 12.12 -27.19
C ILE A 310 -7.31 11.80 -28.31
N LYS A 311 -7.19 12.55 -29.41
CA LYS A 311 -8.06 12.40 -30.58
C LYS A 311 -7.20 12.00 -31.78
N PRO A 312 -7.27 10.74 -32.25
CA PRO A 312 -6.62 10.34 -33.49
C PRO A 312 -7.10 11.23 -34.64
N ILE A 313 -6.16 11.72 -35.44
CA ILE A 313 -6.43 12.49 -36.65
C ILE A 313 -6.55 11.46 -37.77
N LYS A 314 -7.76 11.26 -38.29
CA LYS A 314 -7.96 10.43 -39.48
C LYS A 314 -7.43 11.22 -40.68
N GLU A 315 -6.58 10.58 -41.46
CA GLU A 315 -6.19 11.08 -42.79
C GLU A 315 -7.38 11.02 -43.77
#